data_AF-A0A1G7R4G3-F1
#
_entry.id   AF-A0A1G7R4G3-F1
#
_cell.length_a   1.000
_cell.length_b   1.000
_cell.length_c   1.000
_cell.angle_alpha   90.00
_cell.angle_beta   90.00
_cell.angle_gamma   90.00
#
_symmetry.space_group_name_H-M   'P 1'
#
loop_
_entity.id
_entity.type
_entity.pdbx_description
1 polymer ?
#
loop_
_entity_poly.entity_id
_entity_poly.type
_entity_poly.pdbx_seq_one_letter_code
_entity_poly.pdbx_strand_id
1 'polypeptide(L)'
;MDLIRGLRRWALARPHVLIVDAPGARDLRWVAEAEFDRRGWPLAASPADADLLLVLGEPGPELSAAVAVLWQQIPQPRLALHLLDVARLGPEFDTAAELLVQAAQDPEPPVAQGMAGTDDAGMDHGGGHEG
;
A
#
# COMPACT_ATOMS: atom_id res chain seq x y z
N MET A 1 -8.45 -3.87 -27.34
CA MET A 1 -7.41 -4.91 -27.58
C MET A 1 -7.26 -5.73 -26.31
N ASP A 2 -7.88 -6.91 -26.29
CA ASP A 2 -8.06 -7.70 -25.07
C ASP A 2 -6.77 -8.35 -24.56
N LEU A 3 -5.74 -8.48 -25.43
CA LEU A 3 -4.43 -9.00 -25.05
C LEU A 3 -3.70 -8.10 -24.04
N ILE A 4 -3.67 -6.78 -24.27
CA ILE A 4 -3.00 -5.84 -23.35
C ILE A 4 -3.67 -5.88 -21.96
N ARG A 5 -5.01 -5.95 -21.93
CA ARG A 5 -5.78 -6.10 -20.67
C ARG A 5 -5.50 -7.44 -20.00
N GLY A 6 -5.47 -8.53 -20.77
CA GLY A 6 -5.16 -9.87 -20.28
C GLY A 6 -3.76 -9.98 -19.68
N LEU A 7 -2.74 -9.44 -20.36
CA LEU A 7 -1.36 -9.42 -19.88
C LEU A 7 -1.21 -8.57 -18.62
N ARG A 8 -1.85 -7.39 -18.55
CA ARG A 8 -1.82 -6.53 -17.37
C ARG A 8 -2.46 -7.20 -16.15
N ARG A 9 -3.62 -7.87 -16.33
CA ARG A 9 -4.26 -8.65 -15.27
C ARG A 9 -3.37 -9.80 -14.81
N TRP A 10 -2.73 -10.50 -15.73
CA TRP A 10 -1.82 -11.60 -15.40
C TRP A 10 -0.61 -11.12 -14.61
N ALA A 11 -0.01 -9.99 -15.00
CA ALA A 11 1.13 -9.40 -14.30
C ALA A 11 0.74 -8.98 -12.87
N LEU A 12 -0.39 -8.28 -12.71
CA LEU A 12 -0.83 -7.76 -11.41
C LEU A 12 -1.41 -8.81 -10.46
N ALA A 13 -1.68 -10.03 -10.94
CA ALA A 13 -1.94 -11.17 -10.07
C ALA A 13 -0.67 -11.67 -9.35
N ARG A 14 0.51 -11.17 -9.74
CA ARG A 14 1.83 -11.48 -9.19
C ARG A 14 2.62 -10.18 -8.93
N PRO A 15 2.12 -9.28 -8.08
CA PRO A 15 2.70 -7.96 -7.86
C PRO A 15 4.13 -8.02 -7.36
N HIS A 16 4.92 -7.01 -7.74
CA HIS A 16 6.24 -6.76 -7.19
C HIS A 16 6.10 -6.09 -5.81
N VAL A 17 6.68 -6.71 -4.78
CA VAL A 17 6.47 -6.29 -3.38
C VAL A 17 7.70 -5.58 -2.83
N LEU A 18 7.53 -4.34 -2.39
CA LEU A 18 8.51 -3.62 -1.59
C LEU A 18 8.16 -3.77 -0.10
N ILE A 19 9.04 -4.41 0.68
CA ILE A 19 8.83 -4.64 2.11
C ILE A 19 9.54 -3.56 2.94
N VAL A 20 8.83 -3.03 3.93
CA VAL A 20 9.37 -2.19 5.00
C VAL A 20 9.10 -2.86 6.34
N ASP A 21 10.17 -3.18 7.08
CA ASP A 21 10.06 -3.82 8.39
C ASP A 21 10.09 -2.79 9.51
N ALA A 22 9.07 -2.79 10.36
CA ALA A 22 9.15 -2.15 11.66
C ALA A 22 10.09 -2.94 12.59
N PRO A 23 10.68 -2.28 13.61
CA PRO A 23 11.47 -2.95 14.62
C PRO A 23 10.70 -4.12 15.26
N GLY A 24 11.30 -5.32 15.26
CA GLY A 24 10.71 -6.54 15.84
C GLY A 24 9.88 -7.40 14.87
N ALA A 25 9.68 -6.98 13.62
CA ALA A 25 8.83 -7.69 12.65
C ALA A 25 9.50 -8.89 11.93
N ARG A 26 10.60 -9.45 12.46
CA ARG A 26 11.38 -10.49 11.75
C ARG A 26 10.56 -11.73 11.41
N ASP A 27 9.76 -12.22 12.37
CA ASP A 27 8.97 -13.43 12.16
C ASP A 27 7.86 -13.19 11.12
N LEU A 28 7.24 -12.00 11.14
CA LEU A 28 6.30 -11.57 10.09
C LEU A 28 6.98 -11.58 8.72
N ARG A 29 8.21 -11.07 8.63
CA ARG A 29 8.95 -11.03 7.37
C ARG A 29 9.23 -12.42 6.81
N TRP A 30 9.70 -13.36 7.62
CA TRP A 30 9.97 -14.71 7.14
C TRP A 30 8.72 -15.42 6.62
N VAL A 31 7.60 -15.28 7.32
CA VAL A 31 6.34 -15.87 6.86
C VAL A 31 5.85 -15.17 5.60
N ALA A 32 5.97 -13.85 5.50
CA ALA A 32 5.59 -13.09 4.31
C ALA A 32 6.43 -13.49 3.07
N GLU A 33 7.75 -13.59 3.20
CA GLU A 33 8.63 -14.02 2.11
C GLU A 33 8.34 -15.46 1.68
N ALA A 34 8.08 -16.36 2.63
CA ALA A 34 7.66 -17.72 2.31
C ALA A 34 6.31 -17.75 1.56
N GLU A 35 5.36 -16.88 1.91
CA GLU A 35 4.12 -16.71 1.14
C GLU A 35 4.39 -16.22 -0.29
N PHE A 36 5.29 -15.25 -0.45
CA PHE A 36 5.66 -14.73 -1.77
C PHE A 36 6.31 -15.79 -2.65
N ASP A 37 7.20 -16.61 -2.09
CA ASP A 37 7.80 -17.73 -2.81
C ASP A 37 6.74 -18.74 -3.27
N ARG A 38 5.78 -19.09 -2.40
CA ARG A 38 4.67 -20.01 -2.75
C ARG A 38 3.76 -19.45 -3.84
N ARG A 39 3.54 -18.13 -3.84
CA ARG A 39 2.70 -17.41 -4.81
C ARG A 39 3.46 -17.03 -6.08
N GLY A 40 4.79 -17.13 -6.06
CA GLY A 40 5.67 -16.63 -7.12
C GLY A 40 5.60 -15.11 -7.28
N TRP A 41 5.43 -14.37 -6.18
CA TRP A 41 5.45 -12.91 -6.14
C TRP A 41 6.89 -12.43 -5.95
N PRO A 42 7.44 -11.62 -6.86
CA PRO A 42 8.81 -11.14 -6.74
C PRO A 42 8.92 -10.01 -5.70
N LEU A 43 10.08 -9.91 -5.07
CA LEU A 43 10.44 -8.73 -4.28
C LEU A 43 10.91 -7.61 -5.22
N ALA A 44 10.40 -6.41 -5.00
CA ALA A 44 10.82 -5.21 -5.70
C ALA A 44 12.19 -4.74 -5.18
N ALA A 45 13.10 -4.41 -6.09
CA ALA A 45 14.41 -3.84 -5.72
C ALA A 45 14.35 -2.32 -5.46
N SER A 46 13.28 -1.65 -5.87
CA SER A 46 13.08 -0.21 -5.72
C SER A 46 11.60 0.18 -5.75
N PRO A 47 11.21 1.37 -5.24
CA PRO A 47 9.82 1.85 -5.30
C PRO A 47 9.27 1.97 -6.74
N ALA A 48 10.13 2.31 -7.70
CA ALA A 48 9.72 2.50 -9.09
C ALA A 48 9.29 1.19 -9.79
N ASP A 49 9.69 0.04 -9.23
CA ASP A 49 9.36 -1.31 -9.72
C ASP A 49 8.31 -2.00 -8.83
N ALA A 50 7.79 -1.33 -7.81
CA ALA A 50 6.83 -1.91 -6.88
C ALA A 50 5.39 -1.71 -7.37
N ASP A 51 4.54 -2.69 -7.10
CA ASP A 51 3.07 -2.56 -7.17
C ASP A 51 2.46 -2.55 -5.76
N LEU A 52 3.11 -3.24 -4.81
CA LEU A 52 2.66 -3.37 -3.42
C LEU A 52 3.74 -2.87 -2.45
N LEU A 53 3.40 -1.89 -1.63
CA LEU A 53 4.18 -1.50 -0.46
C LEU A 53 3.65 -2.24 0.77
N LEU A 54 4.43 -3.15 1.33
CA LEU A 54 4.07 -3.91 2.52
C LEU A 54 4.84 -3.42 3.73
N VAL A 55 4.13 -2.92 4.73
CA VAL A 55 4.68 -2.58 6.05
C VAL A 55 4.40 -3.72 7.02
N LEU A 56 5.43 -4.27 7.63
CA LEU A 56 5.34 -5.35 8.61
C LEU A 56 5.61 -4.84 10.02
N GLY A 57 4.71 -5.14 10.96
CA GLY A 57 4.78 -4.65 12.33
C GLY A 57 4.39 -3.18 12.46
N GLU A 58 4.45 -2.61 13.66
CA GLU A 58 4.01 -1.23 13.94
C GLU A 58 5.15 -0.22 13.72
N PRO A 59 5.12 0.60 12.67
CA PRO A 59 6.16 1.60 12.44
C PRO A 59 6.08 2.74 13.45
N GLY A 60 7.22 3.14 14.00
CA GLY A 60 7.33 4.39 14.74
C GLY A 60 7.19 5.62 13.82
N PRO A 61 7.06 6.84 14.39
CA PRO A 61 6.77 8.05 13.62
C PRO A 61 7.75 8.34 12.47
N GLU A 62 9.05 8.14 12.71
CA GLU A 62 10.11 8.36 11.71
C GLU A 62 9.99 7.39 10.54
N LEU A 63 9.72 6.10 10.81
CA LEU A 63 9.56 5.09 9.78
C LEU A 63 8.27 5.31 8.99
N SER A 64 7.18 5.70 9.65
CA SER A 64 5.92 6.05 8.99
C SER A 64 6.09 7.23 8.02
N ALA A 65 6.88 8.24 8.39
CA ALA A 65 7.22 9.34 7.49
C ALA A 65 8.02 8.85 6.27
N ALA A 66 8.99 7.95 6.47
CA ALA A 66 9.75 7.37 5.36
C ALA A 66 8.88 6.51 4.43
N VAL A 67 7.95 5.71 4.99
CA VAL A 67 6.96 4.93 4.24
C VAL A 67 6.11 5.84 3.34
N ALA A 68 5.66 6.98 3.86
CA ALA A 68 4.88 7.95 3.07
C ALA A 68 5.68 8.52 1.88
N VAL A 69 6.99 8.75 2.05
CA VAL A 69 7.88 9.17 0.95
C VAL A 69 8.03 8.07 -0.10
N LEU A 70 8.24 6.81 0.33
CA LEU A 70 8.34 5.68 -0.60
C LEU A 70 7.04 5.53 -1.40
N TRP A 71 5.88 5.62 -0.75
CA TRP A 71 4.58 5.52 -1.39
C TRP A 71 4.39 6.51 -2.54
N GLN A 72 4.89 7.74 -2.40
CA GLN A 72 4.82 8.75 -3.46
C GLN A 72 5.64 8.40 -4.70
N GLN A 73 6.65 7.54 -4.55
CA GLN A 73 7.56 7.13 -5.64
C GLN A 73 7.07 5.89 -6.40
N ILE A 74 6.06 5.18 -5.87
CA ILE A 74 5.52 3.99 -6.51
C ILE A 74 4.57 4.41 -7.65
N PRO A 75 4.68 3.87 -8.87
CA PRO A 75 3.76 4.18 -9.96
C PRO A 75 2.36 3.59 -9.75
N GLN A 76 1.34 4.09 -10.45
CA GLN A 76 0.03 3.42 -10.51
C GLN A 76 0.08 2.27 -11.53
N PRO A 77 -0.61 1.14 -11.29
CA PRO A 77 -1.46 0.83 -10.15
C PRO A 77 -0.64 0.45 -8.91
N ARG A 78 -0.97 0.98 -7.74
CA ARG A 78 -0.28 0.68 -6.48
C ARG A 78 -1.23 0.43 -5.32
N LEU A 79 -0.78 -0.40 -4.38
CA LEU A 79 -1.46 -0.67 -3.12
C LEU A 79 -0.46 -0.58 -1.96
N ALA A 80 -0.93 -0.14 -0.79
CA ALA A 80 -0.18 -0.23 0.46
C ALA A 80 -0.93 -1.15 1.42
N LEU A 81 -0.22 -2.03 2.10
CA LEU A 81 -0.73 -2.90 3.15
C LEU A 81 0.11 -2.77 4.41
N HIS A 82 -0.55 -2.82 5.56
CA HIS A 82 0.09 -2.82 6.86
C HIS A 82 -0.37 -4.05 7.64
N LEU A 83 0.58 -4.93 7.98
CA LEU A 83 0.29 -6.21 8.62
C LEU A 83 1.00 -6.31 9.98
N LEU A 84 0.22 -6.66 10.99
CA LEU A 84 0.67 -6.83 12.37
C LEU A 84 0.69 -8.30 12.82
N ASP A 85 0.07 -9.20 12.04
CA ASP A 85 -0.15 -10.60 12.42
C ASP A 85 0.04 -11.55 11.23
N VAL A 86 0.79 -12.63 11.46
CA VAL A 86 1.05 -13.70 10.49
C VAL A 86 -0.23 -14.40 10.03
N ALA A 87 -1.24 -14.49 10.89
CA ALA A 87 -2.50 -15.15 10.56
C ALA A 87 -3.29 -14.41 9.46
N ARG A 88 -2.98 -13.12 9.23
CA ARG A 88 -3.64 -12.28 8.23
C ARG A 88 -2.96 -12.30 6.86
N LEU A 89 -1.72 -12.78 6.76
CA LEU A 89 -0.92 -12.69 5.53
C LEU A 89 -1.63 -13.28 4.30
N GLY A 90 -2.10 -14.51 4.38
CA GLY A 90 -2.74 -15.20 3.24
C GLY A 90 -3.96 -14.45 2.69
N PRO A 91 -5.01 -14.23 3.50
CA PRO A 91 -6.22 -13.53 3.05
C PRO A 91 -5.96 -12.10 2.56
N GLU A 92 -5.05 -11.37 3.21
CA GLU A 92 -4.72 -10.00 2.82
C GLU A 92 -3.97 -9.95 1.48
N PHE A 93 -3.09 -10.93 1.20
CA PHE A 93 -2.44 -11.05 -0.10
C PHE A 93 -3.39 -11.48 -1.21
N ASP A 94 -4.36 -12.36 -0.93
CA ASP A 94 -5.41 -12.69 -1.90
C ASP A 94 -6.20 -11.43 -2.29
N THR A 95 -6.64 -10.67 -1.27
CA THR A 95 -7.37 -9.41 -1.45
C THR A 95 -6.53 -8.38 -2.20
N ALA A 96 -5.25 -8.25 -1.88
CA ALA A 96 -4.35 -7.30 -2.52
C ALA A 96 -4.20 -7.54 -4.03
N ALA A 97 -4.09 -8.81 -4.44
CA ALA A 97 -3.99 -9.18 -5.85
C ALA A 97 -5.25 -8.76 -6.62
N GLU A 98 -6.43 -8.99 -6.03
CA GLU A 98 -7.71 -8.60 -6.62
C GLU A 98 -7.84 -7.09 -6.75
N LEU A 99 -7.47 -6.34 -5.69
CA LEU A 99 -7.51 -4.88 -5.70
C LEU A 99 -6.55 -4.26 -6.71
N LEU A 100 -5.35 -4.80 -6.88
CA LEU A 100 -4.40 -4.32 -7.89
C LEU A 100 -4.89 -4.58 -9.31
N VAL A 101 -5.48 -5.74 -9.56
CA VAL A 101 -6.14 -6.05 -10.84
C VAL A 101 -7.30 -5.09 -11.11
N GLN A 102 -8.10 -4.76 -10.10
CA GLN A 102 -9.21 -3.81 -10.21
C GLN A 102 -8.71 -2.37 -10.47
N ALA A 103 -7.72 -1.90 -9.70
CA ALA A 103 -7.13 -0.56 -9.87
C ALA A 103 -6.51 -0.35 -11.25
N ALA A 104 -6.05 -1.42 -11.90
CA ALA A 104 -5.57 -1.37 -13.27
C ALA A 104 -6.68 -1.26 -14.33
N GLN A 105 -7.89 -1.70 -14.01
CA GLN A 105 -9.04 -1.65 -14.90
C GLN A 105 -9.69 -0.26 -14.86
N ASP A 106 -9.82 0.32 -13.67
CA ASP A 106 -10.38 1.64 -13.42
C ASP A 106 -9.32 2.54 -12.75
N PRO A 107 -8.50 3.27 -13.53
CA PRO A 107 -7.44 4.12 -12.98
C PRO A 107 -7.95 5.38 -12.25
N GLU A 108 -9.26 5.49 -12.00
CA GLU A 108 -9.77 6.47 -11.04
C GLU A 108 -9.31 6.07 -9.62
N PRO A 109 -8.82 7.01 -8.81
CA PRO A 109 -8.18 6.67 -7.56
C PRO A 109 -9.19 6.04 -6.58
N PRO A 110 -8.94 4.82 -6.06
CA PRO A 110 -9.67 4.33 -4.91
C PRO A 110 -9.36 5.24 -3.71
N VAL A 111 -10.42 5.78 -3.08
CA VAL A 111 -10.30 6.56 -1.85
C VAL A 111 -9.88 5.59 -0.74
N ALA A 112 -8.59 5.58 -0.40
CA ALA A 112 -8.10 4.83 0.74
C ALA A 112 -8.64 5.46 2.02
N GLN A 113 -9.57 4.78 2.69
CA GLN A 113 -9.98 5.14 4.04
C GLN A 113 -8.91 4.66 5.03
N GLY A 114 -8.25 5.60 5.72
CA GLY A 114 -7.34 5.27 6.83
C GLY A 114 -6.05 6.08 6.87
N MET A 115 -6.13 7.40 6.90
CA MET A 115 -5.17 8.32 7.52
C MET A 115 -5.77 9.73 7.45
N ALA A 116 -6.82 9.96 8.26
CA ALA A 116 -7.33 11.30 8.48
C ALA A 116 -6.36 12.02 9.43
N GLY A 117 -5.43 12.78 8.84
CA GLY A 117 -4.77 13.87 9.53
C GLY A 117 -5.82 14.87 10.00
N THR A 118 -5.69 15.30 11.24
CA THR A 118 -6.48 16.39 11.82
C THR A 118 -6.14 17.68 11.09
N ASP A 119 -6.99 18.09 10.15
CA ASP A 119 -6.91 19.42 9.56
C ASP A 119 -7.60 20.41 10.50
N ASP A 120 -6.74 21.21 11.12
CA ASP A 120 -6.98 22.39 11.95
C ASP A 120 -7.99 23.33 11.27
N ALA A 121 -9.22 23.35 11.79
CA ALA A 121 -10.23 24.31 11.38
C ALA A 121 -9.87 25.68 11.95
N GLY A 122 -9.21 26.47 11.12
CA GLY A 122 -8.79 27.84 11.39
C GLY A 122 -9.91 28.71 11.96
N MET A 123 -9.53 29.48 12.98
CA MET A 123 -10.32 30.55 13.56
C MET A 123 -10.63 31.63 12.51
N ASP A 124 -11.91 31.93 12.31
CA ASP A 124 -12.35 33.13 11.60
C ASP A 124 -12.77 34.22 12.60
N HIS A 125 -12.11 35.38 12.48
CA HIS A 125 -12.38 36.60 13.21
C HIS A 125 -13.09 37.60 12.28
N GLY A 126 -14.29 38.03 12.65
CA GLY A 126 -14.91 39.23 12.09
C GLY A 126 -16.44 39.13 12.15
N GLY A 127 -17.20 40.12 12.59
CA GLY A 127 -16.98 41.50 12.98
C GLY A 127 -18.38 42.08 13.21
N GLY A 128 -18.52 42.92 14.23
CA GLY A 128 -19.82 43.50 14.59
C GLY A 128 -20.39 44.43 13.52
N HIS A 129 -21.72 44.51 13.49
CA HIS A 129 -22.41 45.70 13.01
C HIS A 129 -23.71 45.90 13.80
N GLU A 130 -23.75 46.99 14.55
CA GLU A 130 -24.95 47.69 15.00
C GLU A 130 -25.44 48.59 13.85
N GLY A 131 -26.77 48.76 13.72
CA GLY A 131 -27.42 49.64 12.76
C GLY A 131 -28.88 49.29 12.55
#